data_AF-A0A952IPI7-F1
#
_entry.id   AF-A0A952IPI7-F1
#
_cell.length_a   1.000
_cell.length_b   1.000
_cell.length_c   1.000
_cell.angle_alpha   90.00
_cell.angle_beta   90.00
_cell.angle_gamma   90.00
#
_symmetry.space_group_name_H-M   'P 1'
#
loop_
_entity.id
_entity.type
_entity.pdbx_description
1 polymer ?
#
loop_
_entity_poly.entity_id
_entity_poly.type
_entity_poly.pdbx_seq_one_letter_code
_entity_poly.pdbx_strand_id
1 'polypeptide(L)'
;MTLDSCLYAGQVFHRRLRPRKHELRYSVFSLLVDLAEIDHIDRSLWIFSHNRFNLFAIHDHDFGEQIEETLSGYICRKLTESGIHTMPTQILLSCYPRVLGYVFNPLSLFYCFDDSGECFAVVHEVHNTFGERHAYVLAVDRGRVKRQATAGADVTEAWIEQHVGKQLFVSPFAHMGMNYQFRLNVPGVRQVIVIRAMDEQGLLITASYAGVRHKLTNTALVKYFCKIPLLTFKVIAGIHWEALRLWVKGVPLYKHQPKRSN
;
A
#
# COMPACT_ATOMS: atom_id res chain seq x y z
N MET A 1 0.93 1.98 -27.39
CA MET A 1 1.80 2.29 -26.24
C MET A 1 1.58 1.21 -25.18
N THR A 2 2.65 0.66 -24.62
CA THR A 2 2.57 -0.21 -23.43
C THR A 2 2.39 0.67 -22.21
N LEU A 3 1.29 0.50 -21.47
CA LEU A 3 1.04 1.23 -20.22
C LEU A 3 1.99 0.75 -19.13
N ASP A 4 2.50 1.68 -18.34
CA ASP A 4 3.21 1.38 -17.11
C ASP A 4 2.23 0.89 -16.03
N SER A 5 0.99 1.37 -16.11
CA SER A 5 -0.10 0.93 -15.26
C SER A 5 -0.48 -0.54 -15.47
N CYS A 6 -0.68 -1.26 -14.37
CA CYS A 6 -0.97 -2.68 -14.38
C CYS A 6 -1.87 -3.13 -13.23
N LEU A 7 -2.37 -4.36 -13.32
CA LEU A 7 -3.07 -5.03 -12.23
C LEU A 7 -2.11 -6.04 -11.61
N TYR A 8 -2.01 -6.06 -10.29
CA TYR A 8 -1.33 -7.13 -9.57
C TYR A 8 -2.35 -8.07 -8.95
N ALA A 9 -2.20 -9.37 -9.20
CA ALA A 9 -2.95 -10.40 -8.52
C ALA A 9 -2.02 -11.09 -7.51
N GLY A 10 -2.42 -11.14 -6.25
CA GLY A 10 -1.50 -11.46 -5.18
C GLY A 10 -2.14 -12.00 -3.92
N GLN A 11 -1.31 -12.13 -2.90
CA GLN A 11 -1.72 -12.57 -1.57
C GLN A 11 -1.17 -11.62 -0.52
N VAL A 12 -2.00 -11.35 0.48
CA VAL A 12 -1.60 -10.71 1.72
C VAL A 12 -1.47 -11.78 2.79
N PHE A 13 -0.41 -11.65 3.60
CA PHE A 13 -0.15 -12.48 4.76
C PHE A 13 0.14 -11.60 5.97
N HIS A 14 -0.54 -11.87 7.07
CA HIS A 14 -0.25 -11.27 8.36
C HIS A 14 0.13 -12.37 9.35
N ARG A 15 1.18 -12.11 10.11
CA ARG A 15 1.64 -12.98 11.19
C ARG A 15 1.95 -12.14 12.41
N ARG A 16 1.24 -12.41 13.49
CA ARG A 16 1.56 -11.94 14.84
C ARG A 16 2.32 -13.04 15.56
N LEU A 17 3.44 -12.69 16.20
CA LEU A 17 4.29 -13.64 16.92
C LEU A 17 4.01 -13.63 18.43
N ARG A 18 3.74 -12.45 19.00
CA ARG A 18 3.57 -12.23 20.44
C ARG A 18 2.29 -11.45 20.75
N PRO A 19 1.70 -11.60 21.96
CA PRO A 19 2.02 -12.64 22.95
C PRO A 19 1.46 -14.01 22.54
N ARG A 20 0.49 -14.03 21.60
CA ARG A 20 -0.06 -15.24 20.99
C ARG A 20 0.20 -15.22 19.50
N LYS A 21 0.61 -16.37 18.96
CA LYS A 21 0.75 -16.55 17.52
C LYS A 21 -0.60 -16.48 16.83
N HIS A 22 -0.68 -15.73 15.76
CA HIS A 22 -1.86 -15.65 14.91
C HIS A 22 -1.45 -15.34 13.48
N GLU A 23 -2.04 -16.06 12.53
CA GLU A 23 -1.72 -15.96 11.12
C GLU A 23 -3.01 -15.81 10.31
N LEU A 24 -2.96 -14.96 9.31
CA LEU A 24 -4.03 -14.68 8.37
C LEU A 24 -3.44 -14.60 6.97
N ARG A 25 -4.07 -15.28 6.01
CA ARG A 25 -3.69 -15.20 4.59
C ARG A 25 -4.94 -15.06 3.74
N TYR A 26 -4.92 -14.15 2.78
CA TYR A 26 -6.02 -13.95 1.84
C TYR A 26 -5.51 -13.49 0.48
N SER A 27 -6.27 -13.84 -0.56
CA SER A 27 -5.97 -13.40 -1.93
C SER A 27 -6.57 -12.03 -2.18
N VAL A 28 -5.83 -11.20 -2.91
CA VAL A 28 -6.21 -9.83 -3.26
C VAL A 28 -5.85 -9.54 -4.71
N PHE A 29 -6.37 -8.44 -5.24
CA PHE A 29 -5.78 -7.78 -6.39
C PHE A 29 -5.61 -6.30 -6.06
N SER A 30 -4.54 -5.68 -6.53
CA SER A 30 -4.29 -4.24 -6.44
C SER A 30 -4.02 -3.67 -7.82
N LEU A 31 -4.07 -2.34 -7.93
CA LEU A 31 -3.63 -1.62 -9.12
C LEU A 31 -2.29 -0.96 -8.84
N LEU A 32 -1.47 -0.91 -9.88
CA LEU A 32 -0.37 0.04 -10.00
C LEU A 32 -0.75 1.00 -11.12
N VAL A 33 -0.87 2.28 -10.80
CA VAL A 33 -1.30 3.32 -11.74
C VAL A 33 -0.24 4.39 -11.80
N ASP A 34 0.27 4.67 -12.99
CA ASP A 34 1.00 5.90 -13.23
C ASP A 34 -0.01 7.06 -13.20
N LEU A 35 0.24 8.03 -12.33
CA LEU A 35 -0.64 9.20 -12.21
C LEU A 35 -0.74 9.99 -13.52
N ALA A 36 0.27 9.96 -14.38
CA ALA A 36 0.21 10.58 -15.71
C ALA A 36 -0.71 9.82 -16.69
N GLU A 37 -0.96 8.53 -16.47
CA GLU A 37 -1.78 7.68 -17.33
C GLU A 37 -3.25 7.61 -16.90
N ILE A 38 -3.62 8.10 -15.70
CA ILE A 38 -4.93 7.84 -15.09
C ILE A 38 -6.12 8.29 -15.96
N ASP A 39 -6.03 9.47 -16.58
CA ASP A 39 -7.06 10.00 -17.49
C ASP A 39 -7.15 9.20 -18.79
N HIS A 40 -6.04 8.64 -19.25
CA HIS A 40 -6.03 7.75 -20.41
C HIS A 40 -6.69 6.41 -20.08
N ILE A 41 -6.46 5.88 -18.88
CA ILE A 41 -7.08 4.65 -18.39
C ILE A 41 -8.60 4.82 -18.23
N ASP A 42 -9.06 5.92 -17.63
CA ASP A 42 -10.49 6.28 -17.51
C ASP A 42 -11.20 6.29 -18.87
N ARG A 43 -10.53 6.82 -19.91
CA ARG A 43 -11.08 6.84 -21.29
C ARG A 43 -11.04 5.49 -22.00
N SER A 44 -10.08 4.63 -21.65
CA SER A 44 -9.82 3.37 -22.38
C SER A 44 -10.56 2.17 -21.79
N LEU A 45 -10.90 2.21 -20.50
CA LEU A 45 -11.50 1.10 -19.77
C LEU A 45 -12.91 1.45 -19.31
N TRP A 46 -13.94 0.94 -19.99
CA TRP A 46 -15.34 1.28 -19.70
C TRP A 46 -15.84 0.86 -18.31
N ILE A 47 -15.16 -0.09 -17.64
CA ILE A 47 -15.48 -0.52 -16.25
C ILE A 47 -14.59 0.14 -15.18
N PHE A 48 -13.70 1.05 -15.57
CA PHE A 48 -12.86 1.81 -14.66
C PHE A 48 -13.20 3.29 -14.77
N SER A 49 -13.20 4.01 -13.66
CA SER A 49 -13.29 5.47 -13.71
C SER A 49 -12.39 6.20 -12.70
N HIS A 50 -11.96 7.39 -13.09
CA HIS A 50 -11.29 8.34 -12.19
C HIS A 50 -12.30 9.37 -11.69
N ASN A 51 -12.34 9.60 -10.37
CA ASN A 51 -13.22 10.54 -9.68
C ASN A 51 -14.74 10.40 -9.99
N ARG A 52 -15.17 9.24 -10.50
CA ARG A 52 -16.56 8.92 -10.82
C ARG A 52 -16.92 7.51 -10.38
N PHE A 53 -18.20 7.23 -10.19
CA PHE A 53 -18.67 5.89 -9.85
C PHE A 53 -18.57 4.95 -11.06
N ASN A 54 -18.01 3.76 -10.86
CA ASN A 54 -17.98 2.66 -11.83
C ASN A 54 -17.75 1.32 -11.08
N LEU A 55 -17.65 0.20 -11.80
CA LEU A 55 -17.31 -1.10 -11.23
C LEU A 55 -15.97 -1.03 -10.49
N PHE A 56 -14.97 -0.39 -11.10
CA PHE A 56 -13.71 -0.02 -10.48
C PHE A 56 -13.52 1.48 -10.52
N ALA A 57 -13.05 2.08 -9.43
CA ALA A 57 -12.71 3.50 -9.47
C ALA A 57 -11.51 3.85 -8.59
N ILE A 58 -10.82 4.93 -8.96
CA ILE A 58 -9.87 5.63 -8.11
C ILE A 58 -10.43 7.03 -7.89
N HIS A 59 -10.60 7.44 -6.65
CA HIS A 59 -11.02 8.80 -6.31
C HIS A 59 -9.86 9.48 -5.58
N ASP A 60 -9.51 10.69 -6.00
CA ASP A 60 -8.37 11.41 -5.41
C ASP A 60 -8.59 11.69 -3.92
N HIS A 61 -9.85 11.91 -3.52
CA HIS A 61 -10.21 12.12 -2.11
C HIS A 61 -9.95 10.91 -1.20
N ASP A 62 -9.70 9.73 -1.77
CA ASP A 62 -9.28 8.52 -1.03
C ASP A 62 -7.85 8.61 -0.54
N PHE A 63 -7.07 9.55 -1.08
CA PHE A 63 -5.67 9.75 -0.78
C PHE A 63 -5.47 11.18 -0.30
N GLY A 64 -4.23 11.52 0.06
CA GLY A 64 -3.90 12.92 0.29
C GLY A 64 -4.33 13.43 1.66
N GLU A 65 -4.18 14.73 1.87
CA GLU A 65 -5.01 15.49 2.79
C GLU A 65 -6.17 16.06 1.96
N GLN A 66 -7.39 16.20 2.51
CA GLN A 66 -8.62 16.57 1.77
C GLN A 66 -8.58 18.06 1.40
N ILE A 67 -7.63 18.41 0.54
CA ILE A 67 -7.32 19.74 0.04
C ILE A 67 -7.64 19.70 -1.46
N GLU A 68 -8.02 20.82 -2.05
CA GLU A 68 -8.17 20.98 -3.51
C GLU A 68 -6.79 20.95 -4.22
N GLU A 69 -6.05 19.86 -4.07
CA GLU A 69 -4.77 19.62 -4.74
C GLU A 69 -4.81 18.32 -5.56
N THR A 70 -4.02 18.26 -6.64
CA THR A 70 -3.84 17.01 -7.39
C THR A 70 -3.00 16.02 -6.58
N LEU A 71 -3.16 14.71 -6.82
CA LEU A 71 -2.34 13.69 -6.15
C LEU A 71 -0.84 13.93 -6.37
N SER A 72 -0.43 14.32 -7.57
CA SER A 72 0.96 14.67 -7.83
C SER A 72 1.42 15.88 -7.02
N GLY A 73 0.57 16.91 -6.90
CA GLY A 73 0.83 18.09 -6.06
C GLY A 73 0.99 17.73 -4.57
N TYR A 74 0.08 16.90 -4.05
CA TYR A 74 0.16 16.35 -2.70
C TYR A 74 1.50 15.65 -2.43
N ILE A 75 1.94 14.79 -3.35
CA ILE A 75 3.21 14.06 -3.20
C ILE A 75 4.40 15.01 -3.26
N CYS A 76 4.45 15.95 -4.21
CA CYS A 76 5.51 16.95 -4.28
C CYS A 76 5.62 17.79 -3.00
N ARG A 77 4.47 18.19 -2.43
CA ARG A 77 4.41 18.92 -1.16
C ARG A 77 4.95 18.06 -0.02
N LYS A 78 4.48 16.81 0.10
CA LYS A 78 4.92 15.88 1.16
C LYS A 78 6.42 15.56 1.10
N LEU A 79 6.98 15.43 -0.10
CA LEU A 79 8.42 15.30 -0.31
C LEU A 79 9.17 16.52 0.22
N THR A 80 8.72 17.71 -0.16
CA THR A 80 9.33 18.99 0.26
C THR A 80 9.26 19.18 1.78
N GLU A 81 8.08 18.95 2.39
CA GLU A 81 7.87 19.01 3.85
C GLU A 81 8.79 18.05 4.62
N SER A 82 9.20 16.95 3.99
CA SER A 82 10.07 15.93 4.57
C SER A 82 11.57 16.16 4.28
N GLY A 83 11.92 17.30 3.66
CA GLY A 83 13.30 17.66 3.31
C GLY A 83 13.84 17.00 2.04
N ILE A 84 12.98 16.39 1.22
CA ILE A 84 13.34 15.81 -0.07
C ILE A 84 12.99 16.84 -1.15
N HIS A 85 14.01 17.51 -1.70
CA HIS A 85 13.83 18.58 -2.68
C HIS A 85 13.84 18.10 -4.15
N THR A 86 14.16 16.82 -4.38
CA THR A 86 14.02 16.21 -5.71
C THR A 86 12.55 16.09 -6.07
N MET A 87 12.15 16.66 -7.21
CA MET A 87 10.79 16.55 -7.72
C MET A 87 10.65 15.31 -8.62
N PRO A 88 9.58 14.51 -8.44
CA PRO A 88 9.37 13.33 -9.27
C PRO A 88 8.95 13.71 -10.69
N THR A 89 9.54 13.03 -11.68
CA THR A 89 9.09 13.07 -13.08
C THR A 89 7.98 12.05 -13.35
N GLN A 90 7.96 10.97 -12.57
CA GLN A 90 6.95 9.92 -12.62
C GLN A 90 6.57 9.50 -11.20
N ILE A 91 5.27 9.25 -11.00
CA ILE A 91 4.72 8.77 -9.73
C ILE A 91 3.84 7.56 -10.00
N LEU A 92 4.25 6.40 -9.48
CA LEU A 92 3.45 5.18 -9.55
C LEU A 92 2.70 4.97 -8.23
N LEU A 93 1.37 4.96 -8.30
CA LEU A 93 0.47 4.70 -7.20
C LEU A 93 0.11 3.21 -7.16
N SER A 94 0.52 2.53 -6.09
CA SER A 94 0.07 1.18 -5.76
C SER A 94 -1.04 1.24 -4.72
N CYS A 95 -2.26 0.83 -5.07
CA CYS A 95 -3.42 0.93 -4.20
C CYS A 95 -4.48 -0.14 -4.47
N TYR A 96 -5.45 -0.28 -3.57
CA TYR A 96 -6.71 -0.97 -3.87
C TYR A 96 -7.69 0.00 -4.53
N PRO A 97 -8.30 -0.35 -5.68
CA PRO A 97 -9.35 0.46 -6.26
C PRO A 97 -10.63 0.36 -5.43
N ARG A 98 -11.50 1.37 -5.53
CA ARG A 98 -12.91 1.22 -5.16
C ARG A 98 -13.54 0.15 -6.05
N VAL A 99 -14.37 -0.70 -5.46
CA VAL A 99 -15.19 -1.68 -6.18
C VAL A 99 -16.65 -1.42 -5.87
N LEU A 100 -17.45 -1.10 -6.89
CA LEU A 100 -18.86 -0.69 -6.75
C LEU A 100 -19.04 0.42 -5.70
N GLY A 101 -18.13 1.40 -5.70
CA GLY A 101 -18.15 2.54 -4.76
C GLY A 101 -17.56 2.26 -3.38
N TYR A 102 -17.25 1.01 -3.01
CA TYR A 102 -16.67 0.67 -1.71
C TYR A 102 -15.16 0.46 -1.79
N VAL A 103 -14.42 1.00 -0.82
CA VAL A 103 -12.97 0.86 -0.73
C VAL A 103 -12.51 0.63 0.69
N PHE A 104 -11.48 -0.21 0.83
CA PHE A 104 -10.69 -0.32 2.03
C PHE A 104 -9.24 -0.39 1.60
N ASN A 105 -8.53 0.72 1.76
CA ASN A 105 -7.17 0.88 1.27
C ASN A 105 -6.20 1.15 2.44
N PRO A 106 -5.81 0.12 3.21
CA PRO A 106 -5.06 0.30 4.45
C PRO A 106 -3.62 0.80 4.23
N LEU A 107 -3.09 0.61 3.02
CA LEU A 107 -1.76 1.05 2.63
C LEU A 107 -1.75 1.37 1.13
N SER A 108 -1.45 2.62 0.81
CA SER A 108 -1.10 3.08 -0.54
C SER A 108 0.39 3.37 -0.59
N LEU A 109 1.05 3.00 -1.68
CA LEU A 109 2.45 3.35 -1.92
C LEU A 109 2.56 4.26 -3.13
N PHE A 110 3.23 5.39 -2.99
CA PHE A 110 3.61 6.26 -4.09
C PHE A 110 5.12 6.12 -4.32
N TYR A 111 5.48 5.46 -5.41
CA TYR A 111 6.87 5.35 -5.85
C TYR A 111 7.24 6.58 -6.68
N CYS A 112 8.23 7.33 -6.22
CA CYS A 112 8.67 8.57 -6.85
C CYS A 112 9.95 8.32 -7.63
N PHE A 113 9.94 8.64 -8.92
CA PHE A 113 11.08 8.46 -9.83
C PHE A 113 11.59 9.82 -10.31
N ASP A 114 12.91 9.92 -10.48
CA ASP A 114 13.56 11.10 -11.04
C ASP A 114 13.69 11.03 -12.57
N ASP A 115 14.30 12.05 -13.16
CA ASP A 115 14.58 12.14 -14.61
C ASP A 115 15.49 11.02 -15.13
N SER A 116 16.29 10.39 -14.26
CA SER A 116 17.11 9.23 -14.59
C SER A 116 16.34 7.90 -14.56
N GLY A 117 15.07 7.92 -14.14
CA GLY A 117 14.23 6.73 -13.98
C GLY A 117 14.54 5.94 -12.71
N GLU A 118 15.27 6.52 -11.75
CA GLU A 118 15.57 5.88 -10.48
C GLU A 118 14.54 6.25 -9.41
N CYS A 119 14.09 5.24 -8.65
CA CYS A 119 13.21 5.48 -7.51
C CYS A 119 13.99 6.09 -6.34
N PHE A 120 13.71 7.34 -6.01
CA PHE A 120 14.43 8.08 -4.97
C PHE A 120 13.65 8.23 -3.66
N ALA A 121 12.33 8.02 -3.68
CA ALA A 121 11.48 8.07 -2.51
C ALA A 121 10.25 7.16 -2.66
N VAL A 122 9.76 6.68 -1.53
CA VAL A 122 8.48 5.97 -1.43
C VAL A 122 7.66 6.60 -0.32
N VAL A 123 6.47 7.08 -0.66
CA VAL A 123 5.50 7.59 0.32
C VAL A 123 4.55 6.46 0.69
N HIS A 124 4.52 6.09 1.96
CA HIS A 124 3.64 5.06 2.50
C HIS A 124 2.46 5.74 3.17
N GLU A 125 1.33 5.83 2.46
CA GLU A 125 0.11 6.37 3.04
C GLU A 125 -0.69 5.26 3.71
N VAL A 126 -0.78 5.33 5.03
CA VAL A 126 -1.47 4.34 5.86
C VAL A 126 -2.79 4.91 6.32
N HIS A 127 -3.85 4.13 6.15
CA HIS A 127 -5.20 4.43 6.63
C HIS A 127 -5.58 3.45 7.73
N ASN A 128 -6.25 3.93 8.77
CA ASN A 128 -6.78 3.06 9.82
C ASN A 128 -8.30 2.90 9.71
N THR A 129 -8.84 1.97 10.51
CA THR A 129 -10.29 1.73 10.60
C THR A 129 -11.07 2.83 11.33
N PHE A 130 -10.39 3.86 11.83
CA PHE A 130 -10.98 5.01 12.52
C PHE A 130 -11.11 6.24 11.61
N GLY A 131 -10.80 6.11 10.32
CA GLY A 131 -10.87 7.22 9.35
C GLY A 131 -9.67 8.18 9.43
N GLU A 132 -8.62 7.83 10.15
CA GLU A 132 -7.38 8.60 10.21
C GLU A 132 -6.38 8.06 9.16
N ARG A 133 -5.56 8.98 8.66
CA ARG A 133 -4.51 8.68 7.68
C ARG A 133 -3.18 9.34 8.06
N HIS A 134 -2.10 8.75 7.58
CA HIS A 134 -0.77 9.31 7.74
C HIS A 134 0.17 8.83 6.64
N ALA A 135 0.87 9.77 6.02
CA ALA A 135 1.91 9.51 5.04
C ALA A 135 3.28 9.45 5.72
N TYR A 136 3.93 8.30 5.64
CA TYR A 136 5.36 8.16 5.95
C TYR A 136 6.15 8.41 4.67
N VAL A 137 6.82 9.54 4.58
CA VAL A 137 7.64 9.93 3.43
C VAL A 137 9.07 9.47 3.68
N LEU A 138 9.54 8.48 2.91
CA LEU A 138 10.83 7.85 3.16
C LEU A 138 11.69 7.92 1.89
N ALA A 139 12.89 8.49 2.00
CA ALA A 139 13.88 8.46 0.93
C ALA A 139 14.37 7.03 0.68
N VAL A 140 14.79 6.76 -0.55
CA VAL A 140 15.46 5.51 -0.94
C VAL A 140 16.95 5.76 -0.91
N ASP A 141 17.66 5.04 -0.04
CA ASP A 141 19.12 5.06 -0.02
C ASP A 141 19.67 4.29 -1.23
N ARG A 142 20.05 5.04 -2.27
CA ARG A 142 20.57 4.49 -3.54
C ARG A 142 21.84 3.65 -3.34
N GLY A 143 22.65 3.97 -2.32
CA GLY A 143 23.87 3.23 -1.99
C GLY A 143 23.62 1.90 -1.28
N ARG A 144 22.39 1.68 -0.77
CA ARG A 144 21.99 0.45 -0.06
C ARG A 144 20.97 -0.38 -0.80
N VAL A 145 20.71 -0.08 -2.07
CA VAL A 145 19.92 -0.95 -2.94
C VAL A 145 20.66 -2.27 -3.13
N LYS A 146 20.36 -3.24 -2.27
CA LYS A 146 20.97 -4.56 -2.32
C LYS A 146 20.37 -5.29 -3.52
N ARG A 147 21.19 -5.47 -4.55
CA ARG A 147 20.92 -6.41 -5.64
C ARG A 147 21.15 -7.81 -5.09
N GLN A 148 20.08 -8.47 -4.66
CA GLN A 148 20.17 -9.85 -4.18
C GLN A 148 19.80 -10.78 -5.34
N ALA A 149 20.76 -11.59 -5.78
CA ALA A 149 20.46 -12.69 -6.69
C ALA A 149 19.59 -13.70 -5.94
N THR A 150 18.36 -13.88 -6.39
CA THR A 150 17.50 -14.94 -5.86
C THR A 150 17.97 -16.24 -6.50
N ALA A 151 18.45 -17.21 -5.72
CA ALA A 151 18.91 -18.48 -6.26
C ALA A 151 17.81 -19.12 -7.14
N GLY A 152 18.06 -19.20 -8.46
CA GLY A 152 17.12 -19.74 -9.45
C GLY A 152 16.26 -18.73 -10.23
N ALA A 153 16.50 -17.43 -10.12
CA ALA A 153 15.85 -16.42 -10.98
C ALA A 153 16.88 -15.45 -11.59
N ASP A 154 16.84 -15.30 -12.92
CA ASP A 154 17.67 -14.36 -13.72
C ASP A 154 17.40 -12.87 -13.45
N VAL A 155 16.68 -12.54 -12.37
CA VAL A 155 16.31 -11.17 -12.01
C VAL A 155 16.96 -10.81 -10.69
N THR A 156 17.95 -9.93 -10.76
CA THR A 156 18.50 -9.23 -9.60
C THR A 156 17.47 -8.18 -9.16
N GLU A 157 16.59 -8.53 -8.23
CA GLU A 157 15.65 -7.57 -7.66
C GLU A 157 16.41 -6.62 -6.71
N ALA A 158 16.35 -5.33 -7.03
CA ALA A 158 16.81 -4.24 -6.20
C ALA A 158 15.86 -4.08 -5.00
N TRP A 159 16.34 -4.34 -3.79
CA TRP A 159 15.56 -4.17 -2.57
C TRP A 159 15.72 -2.75 -2.00
N ILE A 160 14.58 -2.14 -1.70
CA ILE A 160 14.45 -0.89 -0.93
C ILE A 160 14.18 -1.27 0.53
N GLU A 161 15.07 -0.87 1.43
CA GLU A 161 14.95 -1.05 2.88
C GLU A 161 14.74 0.31 3.55
N GLN A 162 13.64 0.49 4.29
CA GLN A 162 13.31 1.76 4.95
C GLN A 162 12.83 1.52 6.39
N HIS A 163 13.05 2.49 7.28
CA HIS A 163 12.73 2.36 8.69
C HIS A 163 12.11 3.64 9.23
N VAL A 164 11.06 3.52 10.04
CA VAL A 164 10.41 4.69 10.66
C VAL A 164 9.73 4.30 11.96
N GLY A 165 9.67 5.23 12.92
CA GLY A 165 8.82 5.07 14.10
C GLY A 165 7.34 5.10 13.71
N LYS A 166 6.53 4.23 14.32
CA LYS A 166 5.09 4.21 14.09
C LYS A 166 4.44 5.48 14.65
N GLN A 167 3.70 6.20 13.80
CA GLN A 167 3.03 7.46 14.15
C GLN A 167 1.51 7.42 13.99
N LEU A 168 0.94 6.30 13.50
CA LEU A 168 -0.50 6.13 13.33
C LEU A 168 -1.04 4.94 14.14
N PHE A 169 -2.13 5.14 14.85
CA PHE A 169 -2.83 4.08 15.56
C PHE A 169 -3.63 3.21 14.58
N VAL A 170 -3.01 2.13 14.08
CA VAL A 170 -3.64 1.28 13.05
C VAL A 170 -4.51 0.15 13.61
N SER A 171 -4.34 -0.22 14.88
CA SER A 171 -5.05 -1.36 15.48
C SER A 171 -5.03 -1.30 17.01
N PRO A 172 -6.13 -1.68 17.70
CA PRO A 172 -6.17 -1.92 19.14
C PRO A 172 -5.18 -2.98 19.63
N PHE A 173 -4.68 -3.82 18.72
CA PHE A 173 -3.70 -4.87 19.02
C PHE A 173 -2.29 -4.46 18.60
N ALA A 174 -2.02 -3.18 18.41
CA ALA A 174 -0.71 -2.68 18.00
C ALA A 174 -0.43 -1.38 18.76
N HIS A 175 0.40 -1.42 19.81
CA HIS A 175 0.74 -0.23 20.60
C HIS A 175 1.54 0.79 19.77
N MET A 176 1.66 2.03 20.26
CA MET A 176 2.29 3.13 19.52
C MET A 176 3.82 3.11 19.54
N GLY A 177 4.43 2.61 20.61
CA GLY A 177 5.90 2.49 20.78
C GLY A 177 6.56 1.40 19.91
N MET A 178 6.21 1.34 18.63
CA MET A 178 6.78 0.38 17.68
C MET A 178 7.54 1.09 16.56
N ASN A 179 8.47 0.38 15.95
CA ASN A 179 9.17 0.79 14.73
C ASN A 179 8.75 -0.10 13.57
N TYR A 180 8.51 0.51 12.40
CA TYR A 180 8.31 -0.20 11.15
C TYR A 180 9.63 -0.37 10.42
N GLN A 181 9.86 -1.58 9.89
CA GLN A 181 10.87 -1.88 8.90
C GLN A 181 10.16 -2.31 7.62
N PHE A 182 10.30 -1.51 6.57
CA PHE A 182 9.80 -1.78 5.25
C PHE A 182 10.90 -2.41 4.40
N ARG A 183 10.55 -3.48 3.70
CA ARG A 183 11.35 -4.06 2.63
C ARG A 183 10.46 -4.27 1.43
N LEU A 184 10.78 -3.62 0.33
CA LEU A 184 9.99 -3.65 -0.90
C LEU A 184 10.90 -3.62 -2.13
N ASN A 185 10.38 -4.03 -3.28
CA ASN A 185 11.07 -3.88 -4.56
C ASN A 185 10.41 -2.75 -5.37
N VAL A 186 11.14 -2.21 -6.35
CA VAL A 186 10.53 -1.38 -7.39
C VAL A 186 9.54 -2.27 -8.18
N PRO A 187 8.27 -1.87 -8.35
CA PRO A 187 7.26 -2.72 -8.95
C PRO A 187 7.57 -3.01 -10.43
N GLY A 188 7.65 -4.28 -10.79
CA GLY A 188 8.00 -4.74 -12.15
C GLY A 188 7.16 -5.93 -12.59
N VAL A 189 7.78 -7.09 -12.82
CA VAL A 189 7.03 -8.35 -13.07
C VAL A 189 6.30 -8.80 -11.80
N ARG A 190 6.87 -8.49 -10.63
CA ARG A 190 6.31 -8.72 -9.32
C ARG A 190 6.35 -7.44 -8.50
N GLN A 191 5.43 -7.35 -7.55
CA GLN A 191 5.46 -6.38 -6.49
C GLN A 191 5.43 -7.11 -5.16
N VAL A 192 6.42 -6.86 -4.32
CA VAL A 192 6.61 -7.47 -3.02
C VAL A 192 6.80 -6.36 -2.00
N ILE A 193 6.02 -6.41 -0.93
CA ILE A 193 6.07 -5.47 0.19
C ILE A 193 6.10 -6.31 1.46
N VAL A 194 7.06 -6.05 2.33
CA VAL A 194 7.19 -6.69 3.64
C VAL A 194 7.31 -5.60 4.70
N ILE A 195 6.46 -5.66 5.70
CA ILE A 195 6.39 -4.72 6.81
C ILE A 195 6.60 -5.50 8.09
N ARG A 196 7.63 -5.14 8.84
CA ARG A 196 7.89 -5.68 10.17
C ARG A 196 7.64 -4.60 11.20
N ALA A 197 6.74 -4.87 12.14
CA ALA A 197 6.54 -4.04 13.31
C ALA A 197 7.34 -4.63 14.48
N MET A 198 8.27 -3.84 15.00
CA MET A 198 9.20 -4.18 16.08
C MET A 198 8.88 -3.35 17.32
N ASP A 199 8.95 -3.95 18.50
CA ASP A 199 8.97 -3.25 19.79
C ASP A 199 10.33 -3.50 20.49
N GLU A 200 10.47 -3.05 21.74
CA GLU A 200 11.69 -3.27 22.55
C GLU A 200 12.05 -4.76 22.73
N GLN A 201 11.06 -5.66 22.64
CA GLN A 201 11.23 -7.11 22.77
C GLN A 201 11.45 -7.78 21.39
N GLY A 202 11.59 -7.00 20.31
CA GLY A 202 11.86 -7.47 18.97
C GLY A 202 10.62 -7.57 18.07
N LEU A 203 10.61 -8.52 17.15
CA LEU A 203 9.56 -8.64 16.13
C LEU A 203 8.21 -9.02 16.74
N LEU A 204 7.18 -8.22 16.45
CA LEU A 204 5.82 -8.40 16.99
C LEU A 204 4.84 -8.83 15.89
N ILE A 205 4.81 -8.11 14.77
CA ILE A 205 3.95 -8.40 13.61
C ILE A 205 4.80 -8.36 12.33
N THR A 206 4.51 -9.28 11.42
CA THR A 206 4.93 -9.20 10.02
C THR A 206 3.69 -9.16 9.14
N ALA A 207 3.63 -8.19 8.23
CA ALA A 207 2.69 -8.17 7.13
C ALA A 207 3.48 -8.27 5.83
N SER A 208 2.97 -9.02 4.86
CA SER A 208 3.57 -9.08 3.54
C SER A 208 2.50 -9.14 2.47
N TYR A 209 2.80 -8.48 1.35
CA TYR A 209 2.04 -8.55 0.12
C TYR A 209 2.97 -9.02 -1.00
N ALA A 210 2.50 -9.94 -1.83
CA ALA A 210 3.20 -10.35 -3.04
C ALA A 210 2.20 -10.52 -4.18
N GLY A 211 2.39 -9.77 -5.26
CA GLY A 211 1.54 -9.78 -6.44
C GLY A 211 2.33 -10.01 -7.74
N VAL A 212 1.68 -10.64 -8.71
CA VAL A 212 2.21 -10.86 -10.06
C VAL A 212 1.51 -9.92 -11.04
N ARG A 213 2.30 -9.29 -11.93
CA ARG A 213 1.82 -8.31 -12.89
C ARG A 213 0.92 -8.96 -13.94
N HIS A 214 -0.21 -8.30 -14.22
CA HIS A 214 -1.13 -8.57 -15.31
C HIS A 214 -1.41 -7.28 -16.07
N LYS A 215 -1.65 -7.39 -17.37
CA LYS A 215 -2.06 -6.25 -18.19
C LYS A 215 -3.36 -5.66 -17.66
N LEU A 216 -3.40 -4.34 -17.54
CA LEU A 216 -4.61 -3.63 -17.15
C LEU A 216 -5.56 -3.58 -18.36
N THR A 217 -6.60 -4.41 -18.33
CA THR A 217 -7.60 -4.53 -19.39
C THR A 217 -8.96 -4.80 -18.77
N ASN A 218 -10.05 -4.47 -19.48
CA ASN A 218 -11.41 -4.78 -19.02
C ASN A 218 -11.57 -6.26 -18.69
N THR A 219 -11.07 -7.14 -19.56
CA THR A 219 -11.13 -8.60 -19.36
C THR A 219 -10.39 -9.04 -18.10
N ALA A 220 -9.20 -8.50 -17.83
CA ALA A 220 -8.44 -8.83 -16.63
C ALA A 220 -9.17 -8.34 -15.35
N LEU A 221 -9.69 -7.11 -15.37
CA LEU A 221 -10.45 -6.53 -14.27
C LEU A 221 -11.70 -7.35 -13.94
N VAL A 222 -12.54 -7.67 -14.93
CA VAL A 222 -13.73 -8.53 -14.73
C VAL A 222 -13.33 -9.91 -14.22
N LYS A 223 -12.29 -10.52 -14.79
CA LYS A 223 -11.80 -11.83 -14.34
C LYS A 223 -11.42 -11.81 -12.87
N TYR A 224 -10.71 -10.80 -12.40
CA TYR A 224 -10.30 -10.71 -11.00
C TYR A 224 -11.42 -10.28 -10.05
N PHE A 225 -12.36 -9.46 -10.52
CA PHE A 225 -13.61 -9.20 -9.81
C PHE A 225 -14.38 -10.50 -9.53
N CYS A 226 -14.56 -11.34 -10.54
CA CYS A 226 -15.29 -12.61 -10.40
C CYS A 226 -14.51 -13.66 -9.58
N LYS A 227 -13.17 -13.63 -9.60
CA LYS A 227 -12.34 -14.57 -8.81
C LYS A 227 -12.28 -14.22 -7.34
N ILE A 228 -12.35 -12.92 -7.01
CA ILE A 228 -12.29 -12.43 -5.64
C ILE A 228 -13.50 -11.52 -5.42
N PRO A 229 -14.72 -12.08 -5.51
CA PRO A 229 -15.92 -11.30 -5.31
C PRO A 229 -15.90 -10.78 -3.87
N LEU A 230 -16.41 -9.56 -3.68
CA LEU A 230 -16.49 -8.94 -2.36
C LEU A 230 -15.12 -8.73 -1.71
N LEU A 231 -14.02 -8.52 -2.47
CA LEU A 231 -12.68 -8.24 -1.92
C LEU A 231 -12.74 -7.30 -0.71
N THR A 232 -13.39 -6.14 -0.87
CA THR A 232 -13.52 -5.12 0.17
C THR A 232 -14.32 -5.61 1.38
N PHE A 233 -15.51 -6.21 1.16
CA PHE A 233 -16.35 -6.71 2.25
C PHE A 233 -15.71 -7.90 2.99
N LYS A 234 -15.06 -8.81 2.27
CA LYS A 234 -14.36 -9.96 2.84
C LYS A 234 -13.15 -9.53 3.66
N VAL A 235 -12.42 -8.51 3.21
CA VAL A 235 -11.32 -7.93 3.99
C VAL A 235 -11.85 -7.24 5.24
N ILE A 236 -12.88 -6.39 5.14
CA ILE A 236 -13.48 -5.72 6.32
C ILE A 236 -14.06 -6.74 7.30
N ALA A 237 -14.88 -7.69 6.82
CA ALA A 237 -15.45 -8.74 7.66
C ALA A 237 -14.36 -9.62 8.27
N GLY A 238 -13.31 -9.93 7.51
CA GLY A 238 -12.13 -10.64 8.00
C GLY A 238 -11.38 -9.87 9.08
N ILE A 239 -11.21 -8.55 8.93
CA ILE A 239 -10.58 -7.68 9.93
C ILE A 239 -11.41 -7.68 11.22
N HIS A 240 -12.73 -7.51 11.13
CA HIS A 240 -13.60 -7.53 12.32
C HIS A 240 -13.65 -8.92 12.98
N TRP A 241 -13.69 -9.98 12.18
CA TRP A 241 -13.67 -11.36 12.67
C TRP A 241 -12.34 -11.70 13.35
N GLU A 242 -11.21 -11.29 12.77
CA GLU A 242 -9.92 -11.53 13.38
C GLU A 242 -9.68 -10.63 14.60
N ALA A 243 -10.19 -9.39 14.60
CA ALA A 243 -10.22 -8.56 15.80
C ALA A 243 -11.00 -9.25 16.93
N LEU A 244 -12.16 -9.85 16.63
CA LEU A 244 -12.93 -10.64 17.59
C LEU A 244 -12.15 -11.87 18.07
N ARG A 245 -11.49 -12.62 17.18
CA ARG A 245 -10.66 -13.77 17.56
C ARG A 245 -9.46 -13.38 18.42
N LEU A 246 -8.83 -12.24 18.17
CA LEU A 246 -7.74 -11.72 19.00
C LEU A 246 -8.25 -11.32 20.39
N TRP A 247 -9.44 -10.72 20.46
CA TRP A 247 -10.10 -10.39 21.72
C TRP A 247 -10.44 -11.65 22.52
N VAL A 248 -11.05 -12.66 21.88
CA VAL A 248 -11.34 -13.98 22.51
C VAL A 248 -10.05 -14.68 22.97
N LYS A 249 -8.92 -14.46 22.27
CA LYS A 249 -7.60 -14.98 22.66
C LYS A 249 -6.92 -14.19 23.79
N GLY A 250 -7.58 -13.17 24.34
CA GLY A 250 -7.07 -12.36 25.45
C GLY A 250 -5.90 -11.45 25.07
N VAL A 251 -5.78 -11.04 23.81
CA VAL A 251 -4.77 -10.05 23.42
C VAL A 251 -5.15 -8.70 24.03
N PRO A 252 -4.21 -8.00 24.71
CA PRO A 252 -4.49 -6.70 25.32
C PRO A 252 -5.01 -5.69 24.30
N LEU A 253 -6.06 -4.97 24.68
CA LEU A 253 -6.61 -3.87 23.90
C LEU A 253 -5.96 -2.57 24.33
N TYR A 254 -5.33 -1.87 23.38
CA TYR A 254 -4.88 -0.50 23.58
C TYR A 254 -6.02 0.45 23.21
N LYS A 255 -6.27 1.45 24.05
CA LYS A 255 -7.26 2.49 23.77
C LYS A 255 -6.73 3.40 22.66
N HIS A 256 -7.57 3.68 21.67
CA HIS A 256 -7.30 4.71 20.68
C HIS A 256 -7.23 6.07 21.37
N GLN A 257 -6.21 6.84 21.05
CA GLN A 257 -6.14 8.26 21.34
C GLN A 257 -6.15 8.97 19.99
N PRO A 258 -7.15 9.83 19.71
CA PRO A 258 -7.26 10.50 18.41
C PRO A 258 -5.97 11.24 18.08
N LYS A 259 -5.52 11.13 16.83
CA LYS A 259 -4.42 11.95 16.35
C LYS A 259 -4.88 13.42 16.42
N ARG A 260 -4.17 14.25 17.19
CA ARG A 260 -4.41 15.70 17.17
C ARG A 260 -4.23 16.19 15.73
N SER A 261 -5.26 16.82 15.18
CA SER A 261 -5.13 17.59 13.95
C SER A 261 -4.19 18.76 14.25
N ASN A 262 -3.02 18.77 13.62
CA ASN A 262 -2.25 20.00 13.46
C ASN A 262 -2.82 20.74 12.25
#